data_AF-A0A7W7D2R8-F1
#
_entry.id   AF-A0A7W7D2R8-F1
#
_cell.length_a   1.000
_cell.length_b   1.000
_cell.length_c   1.000
_cell.angle_alpha   90.00
_cell.angle_beta   90.00
_cell.angle_gamma   90.00
#
_symmetry.space_group_name_H-M   'P 1'
#
loop_
_entity.id
_entity.type
_entity.pdbx_description
1 polymer ?
#
loop_
_entity_poly.entity_id
_entity_poly.type
_entity_poly.pdbx_seq_one_letter_code
_entity_poly.pdbx_strand_id
1 'polypeptide(L)'
;MQVEPRMSTWAAERFGARAADVRQRLATSLREAAENAQDAQKWSRSDKRYAYGSTLMARRYEALVAGFRDEPGFQVIRPYRSPHHLVVLDGNLFLPFRFAEDDFTPVSEARVSDGRVSALARELFTRYGPRTIYQQQELDLGVLEDEDEAEDVLPLLRRLPADTRLIPVAYAANARAGLLRLYWGEAELIDDRGHIYWLHCEPIPLRESSPWVPQALPLGSPAARFDAAAEPGLDLAHRSALDRALSAVDTEPPNTRPAAADDHA
;
A
#
# COMPACT_ATOMS: atom_id res chain seq x y z
N MET A 1 -0.62 -22.26 -16.98
CA MET A 1 0.13 -22.54 -15.73
C MET A 1 1.22 -21.49 -15.63
N GLN A 2 0.96 -20.37 -14.94
CA GLN A 2 2.00 -19.37 -14.72
C GLN A 2 2.91 -19.90 -13.61
N VAL A 3 4.18 -20.13 -13.96
CA VAL A 3 5.21 -20.53 -13.00
C VAL A 3 5.50 -19.30 -12.15
N GLU A 4 5.07 -19.35 -10.88
CA GLU A 4 5.44 -18.31 -9.92
C GLU A 4 6.96 -18.24 -9.85
N PRO A 5 7.58 -17.06 -10.05
CA PRO A 5 9.02 -16.97 -10.11
C PRO A 5 9.60 -17.42 -8.77
N ARG A 6 10.49 -18.42 -8.86
CA ARG A 6 11.24 -18.97 -7.73
C ARG A 6 11.87 -17.83 -6.96
N MET A 7 11.75 -17.87 -5.64
CA MET A 7 12.35 -16.87 -4.77
C MET A 7 13.86 -16.77 -5.05
N SER A 8 14.38 -15.54 -5.13
CA SER A 8 15.81 -15.34 -5.29
C SER A 8 16.57 -15.74 -4.03
N THR A 9 17.87 -15.99 -4.18
CA THR A 9 18.76 -16.22 -3.04
C THR A 9 18.75 -15.02 -2.10
N TRP A 10 18.79 -13.80 -2.64
CA TRP A 10 18.75 -12.57 -1.86
C TRP A 10 17.51 -12.48 -0.96
N ALA A 11 16.31 -12.69 -1.52
CA ALA A 11 15.08 -12.60 -0.74
C ALA A 11 14.99 -13.73 0.31
N ALA A 12 15.49 -14.92 -0.02
CA ALA A 12 15.59 -16.03 0.92
C ALA A 12 16.59 -15.74 2.06
N GLU A 13 17.71 -15.07 1.79
CA GLU A 13 18.67 -14.63 2.82
C GLU A 13 18.09 -13.54 3.71
N ARG A 14 17.33 -12.59 3.15
CA ARG A 14 16.75 -11.44 3.87
C ARG A 14 15.55 -11.80 4.73
N PHE A 15 14.66 -12.67 4.24
CA PHE A 15 13.36 -12.95 4.86
C PHE A 15 13.16 -14.42 5.22
N GLY A 16 14.16 -15.28 4.97
CA GLY A 16 14.11 -16.70 5.28
C GLY A 16 12.94 -17.41 4.59
N ALA A 17 12.30 -18.32 5.33
CA ALA A 17 11.13 -19.06 4.85
C ALA A 17 9.91 -18.16 4.56
N ARG A 18 9.90 -16.90 5.04
CA ARG A 18 8.78 -15.97 4.89
C ARG A 18 8.87 -15.09 3.65
N ALA A 19 9.96 -15.17 2.88
CA ALA A 19 10.18 -14.32 1.71
C ALA A 19 8.99 -14.26 0.74
N ALA A 20 8.32 -15.38 0.49
CA ALA A 20 7.15 -15.43 -0.40
C ALA A 20 5.94 -14.70 0.17
N ASP A 21 5.70 -14.84 1.47
CA ASP A 21 4.60 -14.17 2.17
C ASP A 21 4.85 -12.66 2.26
N VAL A 22 6.07 -12.24 2.62
CA VAL A 22 6.46 -10.81 2.63
C VAL A 22 6.27 -10.19 1.25
N ARG A 23 6.74 -10.85 0.19
CA ARG A 23 6.56 -10.41 -1.21
C ARG A 23 5.08 -10.23 -1.55
N GLN A 24 4.24 -11.19 -1.18
CA GLN A 24 2.80 -11.14 -1.44
C GLN A 24 2.13 -10.01 -0.65
N ARG A 25 2.51 -9.79 0.61
CA ARG A 25 1.98 -8.70 1.44
C ARG A 25 2.34 -7.32 0.92
N LEU A 26 3.60 -7.11 0.52
CA LEU A 26 4.03 -5.86 -0.14
C LEU A 26 3.16 -5.57 -1.37
N ALA A 27 2.94 -6.58 -2.22
CA ALA A 27 2.09 -6.45 -3.40
C ALA A 27 0.63 -6.12 -3.04
N THR A 28 0.04 -6.82 -2.07
CA THR A 28 -1.34 -6.60 -1.63
C THR A 28 -1.52 -5.22 -1.01
N SER A 29 -0.66 -4.83 -0.06
CA SER A 29 -0.72 -3.54 0.62
C SER A 29 -0.56 -2.35 -0.34
N LEU A 30 0.41 -2.40 -1.26
CA LEU A 30 0.61 -1.30 -2.19
C LEU A 30 -0.47 -1.25 -3.28
N ARG A 31 -1.08 -2.38 -3.63
CA ARG A 31 -2.27 -2.41 -4.49
C ARG A 31 -3.44 -1.74 -3.79
N GLU A 32 -3.71 -2.09 -2.53
CA GLU A 32 -4.77 -1.45 -1.73
C GLU A 32 -4.55 0.07 -1.63
N ALA A 33 -3.31 0.51 -1.38
CA ALA A 33 -2.99 1.94 -1.35
C ALA A 33 -3.27 2.64 -2.68
N ALA A 34 -2.94 2.00 -3.81
CA ALA A 34 -3.22 2.53 -5.14
C ALA A 34 -4.73 2.58 -5.44
N GLU A 35 -5.47 1.51 -5.12
CA GLU A 35 -6.93 1.44 -5.30
C GLU A 35 -7.64 2.52 -4.48
N ASN A 36 -7.28 2.70 -3.21
CA ASN A 36 -7.81 3.78 -2.37
C ASN A 36 -7.56 5.17 -2.97
N ALA A 37 -6.38 5.38 -3.57
CA ALA A 37 -6.05 6.64 -4.22
C ALA A 37 -6.87 6.84 -5.52
N GLN A 38 -7.14 5.77 -6.28
CA GLN A 38 -8.02 5.82 -7.45
C GLN A 38 -9.46 6.15 -7.06
N ASP A 39 -9.96 5.55 -5.98
CA ASP A 39 -11.29 5.87 -5.44
C ASP A 39 -11.36 7.33 -5.02
N ALA A 40 -10.37 7.84 -4.28
CA ALA A 40 -10.31 9.26 -3.91
C ALA A 40 -10.33 10.18 -5.15
N GLN A 41 -9.57 9.85 -6.20
CA GLN A 41 -9.59 10.60 -7.46
C GLN A 41 -10.98 10.59 -8.10
N LYS A 42 -11.61 9.42 -8.21
CA LYS A 42 -12.94 9.24 -8.80
C LYS A 42 -14.00 10.05 -8.04
N TRP A 43 -13.96 10.02 -6.71
CA TRP A 43 -14.90 10.74 -5.85
C TRP A 43 -14.67 12.25 -5.83
N SER A 44 -13.43 12.72 -6.04
CA SER A 44 -13.12 14.14 -6.09
C SER A 44 -13.79 14.89 -7.25
N ARG A 45 -14.17 14.16 -8.33
CA ARG A 45 -14.70 14.73 -9.59
C ARG A 45 -13.85 15.88 -10.16
N SER A 46 -12.54 15.83 -9.91
CA SER A 46 -11.58 16.81 -10.43
C SER A 46 -10.71 16.18 -11.51
N ASP A 47 -10.37 16.95 -12.53
CA ASP A 47 -9.33 16.56 -13.49
C ASP A 47 -7.91 16.70 -12.91
N LYS A 48 -7.78 17.41 -11.77
CA LYS A 48 -6.49 17.55 -11.08
C LYS A 48 -6.16 16.28 -10.32
N ARG A 49 -4.90 15.85 -10.40
CA ARG A 49 -4.38 14.62 -9.74
C ARG A 49 -4.04 14.79 -8.26
N TYR A 50 -4.42 15.90 -7.64
CA TYR A 50 -4.09 16.17 -6.23
C TYR A 50 -4.70 15.12 -5.30
N ALA A 51 -5.97 14.73 -5.51
CA ALA A 51 -6.65 13.72 -4.70
C ALA A 51 -5.95 12.36 -4.78
N TYR A 52 -5.58 11.92 -6.00
CA TYR A 52 -4.79 10.70 -6.18
C TYR A 52 -3.43 10.80 -5.46
N GLY A 53 -2.66 11.85 -5.75
CA GLY A 53 -1.30 12.03 -5.24
C GLY A 53 -1.25 12.07 -3.72
N SER A 54 -2.06 12.93 -3.08
CA SER A 54 -2.07 13.08 -1.62
C SER A 54 -2.51 11.80 -0.92
N THR A 55 -3.55 11.13 -1.43
CA THR A 55 -4.06 9.87 -0.87
C THR A 55 -3.01 8.78 -0.98
N LEU A 56 -2.36 8.63 -2.14
CA LEU A 56 -1.32 7.62 -2.35
C LEU A 56 -0.11 7.85 -1.42
N MET A 57 0.30 9.11 -1.22
CA MET A 57 1.42 9.44 -0.33
C MET A 57 1.19 9.00 1.11
N ALA A 58 -0.05 9.12 1.62
CA ALA A 58 -0.42 8.66 2.96
C ALA A 58 -0.65 7.14 3.00
N ARG A 59 -1.52 6.63 2.12
CA ARG A 59 -2.02 5.24 2.17
C ARG A 59 -0.92 4.21 1.91
N ARG A 60 0.15 4.53 1.17
CA ARG A 60 1.27 3.60 0.96
C ARG A 60 1.94 3.14 2.26
N TYR A 61 2.01 4.02 3.27
CA TYR A 61 2.58 3.67 4.57
C TYR A 61 1.55 2.96 5.44
N GLU A 62 0.32 3.48 5.49
CA GLU A 62 -0.77 2.90 6.28
C GLU A 62 -1.10 1.47 5.86
N ALA A 63 -1.18 1.21 4.56
CA ALA A 63 -1.50 -0.12 4.02
C ALA A 63 -0.38 -1.13 4.29
N LEU A 64 0.89 -0.70 4.31
CA LEU A 64 2.00 -1.55 4.75
C LEU A 64 1.88 -1.88 6.23
N VAL A 65 1.62 -0.88 7.09
CA VAL A 65 1.40 -1.12 8.51
C VAL A 65 0.26 -2.10 8.71
N ALA A 66 -0.88 -1.90 8.05
CA ALA A 66 -2.03 -2.80 8.14
C ALA A 66 -1.72 -4.22 7.65
N GLY A 67 -0.98 -4.36 6.54
CA GLY A 67 -0.67 -5.66 5.94
C GLY A 67 0.33 -6.50 6.72
N PHE A 68 1.18 -5.87 7.54
CA PHE A 68 2.22 -6.53 8.32
C PHE A 68 1.97 -6.59 9.83
N ARG A 69 0.94 -5.91 10.35
CA ARG A 69 0.72 -5.74 11.80
C ARG A 69 0.66 -7.04 12.61
N ASP A 70 0.17 -8.12 12.00
CA ASP A 70 -0.06 -9.42 12.66
C ASP A 70 1.11 -10.39 12.42
N GLU A 71 2.19 -9.94 11.73
CA GLU A 71 3.36 -10.77 11.45
C GLU A 71 4.32 -10.86 12.66
N PRO A 72 4.87 -12.05 12.94
CA PRO A 72 5.96 -12.18 13.90
C PRO A 72 7.14 -11.29 13.51
N GLY A 73 7.74 -10.61 14.49
CA GLY A 73 8.88 -9.71 14.24
C GLY A 73 8.49 -8.35 13.62
N PHE A 74 7.19 -8.08 13.44
CA PHE A 74 6.69 -6.77 13.04
C PHE A 74 6.98 -5.72 14.12
N GLN A 75 7.52 -4.60 13.67
CA GLN A 75 7.69 -3.39 14.45
C GLN A 75 7.27 -2.20 13.59
N VAL A 76 6.72 -1.18 14.24
CA VAL A 76 6.40 0.08 13.59
C VAL A 76 7.26 1.18 14.19
N ILE A 77 7.83 2.01 13.33
CA ILE A 77 8.54 3.22 13.75
C ILE A 77 7.83 4.42 13.19
N ARG A 78 7.65 5.41 14.06
CA ARG A 78 7.23 6.73 13.65
C ARG A 78 8.43 7.68 13.84
N PRO A 79 9.13 8.06 12.76
CA PRO A 79 10.15 9.10 12.86
C PRO A 79 9.54 10.40 13.40
N TYR A 80 10.34 11.16 14.15
CA TYR A 80 9.88 12.43 14.73
C TYR A 80 9.42 13.39 13.61
N ARG A 81 8.29 14.09 13.83
CA ARG A 81 7.62 14.98 12.86
C ARG A 81 7.18 14.34 11.53
N SER A 82 7.43 13.05 11.30
CA SER A 82 6.84 12.32 10.18
C SER A 82 5.40 11.92 10.50
N PRO A 83 4.42 12.22 9.62
CA PRO A 83 3.07 11.65 9.75
C PRO A 83 3.05 10.15 9.40
N HIS A 84 4.13 9.62 8.82
CA HIS A 84 4.19 8.27 8.28
C HIS A 84 4.86 7.30 9.24
N HIS A 85 4.26 6.11 9.34
CA HIS A 85 4.82 4.98 10.08
C HIS A 85 5.57 4.07 9.09
N LEU A 86 6.79 3.70 9.47
CA LEU A 86 7.65 2.78 8.73
C LEU A 86 7.52 1.38 9.31
N VAL A 87 7.43 0.39 8.43
CA VAL A 87 7.39 -1.02 8.81
C VAL A 87 8.80 -1.55 8.91
N VAL A 88 9.09 -2.22 10.02
CA VAL A 88 10.30 -3.03 10.21
C VAL A 88 9.87 -4.47 10.48
N LEU A 89 10.43 -5.42 9.73
CA LEU A 89 10.17 -6.85 9.86
C LEU A 89 11.49 -7.59 9.97
N ASP A 90 11.75 -8.22 11.12
CA ASP A 90 13.03 -8.92 11.39
C ASP A 90 14.28 -8.07 11.07
N GLY A 91 14.24 -6.78 11.40
CA GLY A 91 15.35 -5.86 11.09
C GLY A 91 15.39 -5.39 9.62
N ASN A 92 14.41 -5.74 8.79
CA ASN A 92 14.27 -5.17 7.44
C ASN A 92 13.28 -4.00 7.47
N LEU A 93 13.75 -2.78 7.20
CA LEU A 93 12.96 -1.57 7.16
C LEU A 93 12.48 -1.28 5.73
N PHE A 94 11.17 -1.22 5.51
CA PHE A 94 10.60 -0.95 4.19
C PHE A 94 10.43 0.56 3.94
N LEU A 95 10.96 1.04 2.81
CA LEU A 95 10.77 2.41 2.33
C LEU A 95 10.02 2.40 0.98
N PRO A 96 8.68 2.57 0.98
CA PRO A 96 7.91 2.64 -0.25
C PRO A 96 8.07 4.00 -0.95
N PHE A 97 8.38 3.98 -2.24
CA PHE A 97 8.41 5.20 -3.05
C PHE A 97 7.93 4.95 -4.48
N ARG A 98 7.29 5.98 -5.05
CA ARG A 98 6.78 5.93 -6.42
C ARG A 98 7.89 6.39 -7.35
N PHE A 99 8.35 5.53 -8.25
CA PHE A 99 9.43 5.87 -9.19
C PHE A 99 8.93 6.28 -10.57
N ALA A 100 7.70 5.91 -10.95
CA ALA A 100 7.12 6.22 -12.25
C ALA A 100 5.58 6.29 -12.23
N GLU A 101 5.00 6.93 -13.25
CA GLU A 101 3.56 6.94 -13.54
C GLU A 101 3.18 5.98 -14.68
N ASP A 102 4.15 5.23 -15.20
CA ASP A 102 4.01 4.39 -16.38
C ASP A 102 4.69 3.02 -16.22
N ASP A 103 4.45 2.14 -17.19
CA ASP A 103 4.94 0.78 -17.23
C ASP A 103 6.22 0.60 -18.07
N PHE A 104 6.76 1.67 -18.64
CA PHE A 104 7.93 1.61 -19.53
C PHE A 104 9.20 2.24 -18.93
N THR A 105 9.10 3.19 -17.99
CA THR A 105 10.27 3.79 -17.32
C THR A 105 11.07 2.69 -16.61
N PRO A 106 12.36 2.49 -16.89
CA PRO A 106 13.11 1.39 -16.27
C PRO A 106 13.38 1.66 -14.79
N VAL A 107 13.38 0.61 -13.96
CA VAL A 107 13.65 0.74 -12.51
C VAL A 107 15.08 1.22 -12.21
N SER A 108 16.00 1.09 -13.16
CA SER A 108 17.35 1.65 -13.08
C SER A 108 17.38 3.18 -13.07
N GLU A 109 16.31 3.84 -13.50
CA GLU A 109 16.16 5.31 -13.45
C GLU A 109 15.38 5.78 -12.21
N ALA A 110 15.14 4.88 -11.25
CA ALA A 110 14.33 5.17 -10.08
C ALA A 110 14.86 6.34 -9.25
N ARG A 111 13.94 7.20 -8.83
CA ARG A 111 14.19 8.29 -7.87
C ARG A 111 13.26 8.17 -6.67
N VAL A 112 13.80 8.36 -5.47
CA VAL A 112 13.04 8.31 -4.21
C VAL A 112 12.11 9.53 -4.06
N SER A 113 12.45 10.63 -4.73
CA SER A 113 11.68 11.87 -4.80
C SER A 113 11.83 12.53 -6.18
N ASP A 114 10.81 13.28 -6.61
CA ASP A 114 10.86 14.11 -7.83
C ASP A 114 11.68 15.41 -7.63
N GLY A 115 12.15 15.68 -6.42
CA GLY A 115 12.93 16.86 -6.02
C GLY A 115 13.96 16.52 -4.95
N ARG A 116 14.24 17.47 -4.04
CA ARG A 116 15.19 17.26 -2.93
C ARG A 116 14.75 16.06 -2.08
N VAL A 117 15.69 15.18 -1.79
CA VAL A 117 15.47 14.04 -0.88
C VAL A 117 15.10 14.57 0.50
N SER A 118 14.05 14.03 1.10
CA SER A 118 13.67 14.37 2.47
C SER A 118 14.78 13.97 3.46
N ALA A 119 14.99 14.75 4.53
CA ALA A 119 15.93 14.43 5.59
C ALA A 119 15.76 12.99 6.13
N LEU A 120 14.51 12.53 6.27
CA LEU A 120 14.20 11.15 6.66
C LEU A 120 14.77 10.11 5.68
N ALA A 121 14.46 10.23 4.38
CA ALA A 121 14.94 9.28 3.39
C ALA A 121 16.49 9.28 3.35
N ARG A 122 17.12 10.46 3.36
CA ARG A 122 18.58 10.58 3.43
C ARG A 122 19.15 9.83 4.63
N GLU A 123 18.60 10.05 5.82
CA GLU A 123 19.07 9.39 7.04
C GLU A 123 18.87 7.86 7.00
N LEU A 124 17.76 7.39 6.44
CA LEU A 124 17.50 5.96 6.26
C LEU A 124 18.54 5.30 5.33
N PHE A 125 18.85 5.93 4.21
CA PHE A 125 19.89 5.42 3.28
C PHE A 125 21.28 5.47 3.93
N THR A 126 21.64 6.56 4.60
CA THR A 126 22.95 6.71 5.26
C THR A 126 23.17 5.67 6.36
N ARG A 127 22.15 5.37 7.18
CA ARG A 127 22.30 4.45 8.31
C ARG A 127 22.04 2.98 8.01
N TYR A 128 21.01 2.71 7.22
CA TYR A 128 20.50 1.36 7.01
C TYR A 128 20.68 0.87 5.58
N GLY A 129 21.08 1.74 4.66
CA GLY A 129 21.51 1.34 3.33
C GLY A 129 22.81 0.53 3.37
N PRO A 130 23.14 -0.15 2.27
CA PRO A 130 24.45 -0.76 2.09
C PRO A 130 25.56 0.29 2.21
N ARG A 131 26.73 -0.13 2.69
CA ARG A 131 27.88 0.76 2.84
C ARG A 131 28.34 1.22 1.47
N THR A 132 28.20 2.51 1.20
CA THR A 132 28.54 3.13 -0.07
C THR A 132 29.97 2.80 -0.50
N ILE A 133 30.12 2.22 -1.68
CA ILE A 133 31.43 1.96 -2.30
C ILE A 133 32.01 3.27 -2.88
N TYR A 134 31.14 4.24 -3.15
CA TYR A 134 31.50 5.58 -3.61
C TYR A 134 31.42 6.57 -2.45
N GLN A 135 32.51 6.71 -1.70
CA GLN A 135 32.75 7.93 -0.93
C GLN A 135 33.10 9.03 -1.94
N GLN A 136 32.10 9.77 -2.42
CA GLN A 136 32.40 11.08 -2.98
C GLN A 136 32.98 11.88 -1.81
N GLN A 137 34.27 12.24 -1.89
CA GLN A 137 34.89 13.12 -0.91
C GLN A 137 34.07 14.41 -0.92
N GLU A 138 33.24 14.61 0.10
CA GLU A 138 32.62 15.91 0.35
C GLU A 138 33.77 16.88 0.58
N LEU A 139 34.01 17.76 -0.41
CA LEU A 139 34.57 19.05 -0.08
C LEU A 139 33.54 19.69 0.85
N ASP A 140 33.87 19.73 2.14
CA ASP A 140 33.18 20.51 3.15
C ASP A 140 33.23 21.98 2.72
N LEU A 141 32.25 22.37 1.91
CA LEU A 141 32.03 23.73 1.45
C LEU A 141 31.05 24.44 2.38
N GLY A 142 31.12 24.22 3.70
CA GLY A 142 30.48 25.06 4.71
C GLY A 142 29.07 25.52 4.34
N VAL A 143 28.29 24.64 3.71
CA VAL A 143 26.88 24.90 3.46
C VAL A 143 26.26 24.65 4.80
N LEU A 144 25.73 25.71 5.40
CA LEU A 144 24.84 25.64 6.55
C LEU A 144 23.66 24.76 6.14
N GLU A 145 23.84 23.44 6.22
CA GLU A 145 22.73 22.51 6.23
C GLU A 145 21.88 22.87 7.44
N ASP A 146 20.57 22.79 7.30
CA ASP A 146 19.64 22.91 8.43
C ASP A 146 19.92 21.73 9.40
N GLU A 147 20.96 21.86 10.23
CA GLU A 147 21.38 20.88 11.25
C GLU A 147 20.20 20.50 12.16
N ASP A 148 19.27 21.45 12.35
CA ASP A 148 18.02 21.29 13.07
C ASP A 148 17.10 20.19 12.50
N GLU A 149 17.03 19.99 11.17
CA GLU A 149 16.17 18.95 10.57
C GLU A 149 16.78 17.55 10.70
N ALA A 150 18.11 17.44 10.66
CA ALA A 150 18.81 16.17 10.81
C ALA A 150 18.78 15.69 12.27
N GLU A 151 19.07 16.55 13.25
CA GLU A 151 19.09 16.21 14.68
C GLU A 151 17.75 15.64 15.17
N ASP A 152 16.64 16.14 14.62
CA ASP A 152 15.28 15.79 14.98
C ASP A 152 14.87 14.36 14.56
N VAL A 153 15.38 13.85 13.44
CA VAL A 153 15.01 12.53 12.89
C VAL A 153 15.71 11.38 13.64
N LEU A 154 16.86 11.65 14.26
CA LEU A 154 17.78 10.65 14.81
C LEU A 154 17.28 9.85 16.02
N PRO A 155 16.54 10.39 17.01
CA PRO A 155 16.35 9.73 18.29
C PRO A 155 15.61 8.39 18.19
N LEU A 156 14.58 8.32 17.34
CA LEU A 156 13.80 7.09 17.13
C LEU A 156 14.48 6.13 16.17
N LEU A 157 15.17 6.64 15.15
CA LEU A 157 15.98 5.78 14.28
C LEU A 157 17.11 5.11 15.08
N ARG A 158 17.76 5.80 16.03
CA ARG A 158 18.83 5.21 16.89
C ARG A 158 18.38 4.01 17.73
N ARG A 159 17.07 3.81 17.92
CA ARG A 159 16.53 2.66 18.67
C ARG A 159 16.50 1.37 17.85
N LEU A 160 16.66 1.47 16.53
CA LEU A 160 16.77 0.30 15.69
C LEU A 160 18.13 -0.39 15.90
N PRO A 161 18.15 -1.73 15.87
CA PRO A 161 19.39 -2.48 15.85
C PRO A 161 20.31 -2.04 14.69
N ALA A 162 21.63 -2.01 14.92
CA ALA A 162 22.62 -1.59 13.93
C ALA A 162 22.71 -2.54 12.72
N ASP A 163 22.22 -3.77 12.85
CA ASP A 163 22.06 -4.75 11.79
C ASP A 163 20.77 -4.57 10.98
N THR A 164 19.96 -3.55 11.28
CA THR A 164 18.80 -3.18 10.46
C THR A 164 19.24 -2.86 9.02
N ARG A 165 18.43 -3.27 8.05
CA ARG A 165 18.69 -3.06 6.61
C ARG A 165 17.52 -2.33 5.97
N LEU A 166 17.83 -1.30 5.20
CA LEU A 166 16.88 -0.59 4.38
C LEU A 166 16.54 -1.44 3.15
N ILE A 167 15.25 -1.63 2.93
CA ILE A 167 14.69 -2.28 1.74
C ILE A 167 13.85 -1.24 1.00
N PRO A 168 14.41 -0.56 -0.01
CA PRO A 168 13.64 0.31 -0.89
C PRO A 168 12.59 -0.52 -1.64
N VAL A 169 11.35 -0.06 -1.61
CA VAL A 169 10.22 -0.69 -2.29
C VAL A 169 9.71 0.28 -3.36
N ALA A 170 10.21 0.09 -4.58
CA ALA A 170 9.94 0.98 -5.70
C ALA A 170 8.70 0.54 -6.45
N TYR A 171 7.73 1.43 -6.65
CA TYR A 171 6.54 1.12 -7.41
C TYR A 171 6.25 2.14 -8.52
N ALA A 172 5.67 1.66 -9.62
CA ALA A 172 5.07 2.49 -10.65
C ALA A 172 3.56 2.44 -10.49
N ALA A 173 2.90 3.60 -10.45
CA ALA A 173 1.45 3.66 -10.29
C ALA A 173 0.87 4.96 -10.86
N ASN A 174 -0.37 4.88 -11.37
CA ASN A 174 -1.10 6.06 -11.80
C ASN A 174 -2.60 5.97 -11.49
N ALA A 175 -3.29 7.10 -11.62
CA ALA A 175 -4.72 7.22 -11.30
C ALA A 175 -5.63 6.36 -12.20
N ARG A 176 -5.18 5.98 -13.40
CA ARG A 176 -6.00 5.25 -14.38
C ARG A 176 -5.93 3.74 -14.16
N ALA A 177 -4.74 3.21 -13.97
CA ALA A 177 -4.46 1.77 -13.95
C ALA A 177 -4.12 1.25 -12.56
N GLY A 178 -3.94 2.13 -11.56
CA GLY A 178 -3.54 1.73 -10.22
C GLY A 178 -2.06 1.37 -10.18
N LEU A 179 -1.72 0.30 -9.46
CA LEU A 179 -0.36 -0.21 -9.34
C LEU A 179 0.06 -0.97 -10.62
N LEU A 180 1.11 -0.51 -11.27
CA LEU A 180 1.60 -1.04 -12.55
C LEU A 180 2.76 -2.01 -12.39
N ARG A 181 3.76 -1.63 -11.59
CA ARG A 181 4.97 -2.41 -11.33
C ARG A 181 5.43 -2.22 -9.91
N LEU A 182 6.12 -3.22 -9.39
CA LEU A 182 6.64 -3.23 -8.03
C LEU A 182 7.99 -3.94 -8.01
N TYR A 183 8.95 -3.36 -7.32
CA TYR A 183 10.29 -3.87 -7.14
C TYR A 183 10.72 -3.70 -5.69
N TRP A 184 11.64 -4.55 -5.27
CA TRP A 184 12.34 -4.42 -3.99
C TRP A 184 13.80 -4.82 -4.17
N GLY A 185 14.62 -4.47 -3.19
CA GLY A 185 16.02 -4.83 -3.25
C GLY A 185 16.88 -4.07 -2.26
N GLU A 186 18.14 -3.90 -2.65
CA GLU A 186 19.15 -3.12 -1.95
C GLU A 186 19.63 -2.02 -2.88
N ALA A 187 19.67 -0.78 -2.39
CA ALA A 187 20.13 0.35 -3.17
C ALA A 187 20.86 1.38 -2.31
N GLU A 188 21.78 2.10 -2.94
CA GLU A 188 22.46 3.28 -2.39
C GLU A 188 21.81 4.54 -2.92
N LEU A 189 21.75 5.58 -2.09
CA LEU A 189 21.42 6.93 -2.55
C LEU A 189 22.66 7.56 -3.17
N ILE A 190 22.54 8.06 -4.40
CA ILE A 190 23.65 8.58 -5.19
C ILE A 190 23.74 10.11 -5.13
N ASP A 191 22.60 10.78 -4.97
CA ASP A 191 22.57 12.24 -4.88
C ASP A 191 21.38 12.78 -4.06
N ASP A 192 21.44 14.08 -3.75
CA ASP A 192 20.36 14.80 -3.07
C ASP A 192 19.11 15.00 -3.93
N ARG A 193 19.14 14.61 -5.21
CA ARG A 193 17.99 14.64 -6.12
C ARG A 193 17.21 13.32 -6.10
N GLY A 194 17.66 12.34 -5.32
CA GLY A 194 16.93 11.10 -5.05
C GLY A 194 17.28 9.95 -5.97
N HIS A 195 18.30 10.07 -6.83
CA HIS A 195 18.75 8.95 -7.64
C HIS A 195 19.31 7.85 -6.75
N ILE A 196 18.96 6.61 -7.08
CA ILE A 196 19.49 5.44 -6.40
C ILE A 196 20.20 4.51 -7.36
N TYR A 197 21.20 3.80 -6.86
CA TYR A 197 21.86 2.71 -7.57
C TYR A 197 21.49 1.39 -6.92
N TRP A 198 20.93 0.46 -7.69
CA TRP A 198 20.53 -0.84 -7.20
C TRP A 198 21.74 -1.80 -7.16
N LEU A 199 22.05 -2.32 -5.97
CA LEU A 199 23.01 -3.41 -5.79
C LEU A 199 22.33 -4.76 -6.05
N HIS A 200 21.08 -4.87 -5.62
CA HIS A 200 20.17 -5.95 -5.95
C HIS A 200 18.80 -5.36 -6.23
N CYS A 201 18.13 -5.81 -7.28
CA CYS A 201 16.77 -5.41 -7.57
C CYS A 201 16.06 -6.57 -8.25
N GLU A 202 14.87 -6.91 -7.76
CA GLU A 202 14.02 -7.90 -8.39
C GLU A 202 12.56 -7.46 -8.41
N PRO A 203 11.80 -7.86 -9.44
CA PRO A 203 10.38 -7.54 -9.53
C PRO A 203 9.59 -8.34 -8.50
N ILE A 204 8.61 -7.68 -7.88
CA ILE A 204 7.54 -8.32 -7.14
C ILE A 204 6.39 -8.55 -8.13
N PRO A 205 6.04 -9.82 -8.45
CA PRO A 205 4.95 -10.10 -9.37
C PRO A 205 3.63 -9.57 -8.82
N LEU A 206 3.01 -8.67 -9.57
CA LEU A 206 1.63 -8.29 -9.32
C LEU A 206 0.78 -9.41 -9.92
N ARG A 207 0.24 -10.29 -9.08
CA ARG A 207 -0.83 -11.17 -9.54
C ARG A 207 -1.91 -10.26 -10.11
N GLU A 208 -2.24 -10.44 -11.38
CA GLU A 208 -3.50 -9.92 -11.91
C GLU A 208 -4.57 -10.47 -10.97
N SER A 209 -5.42 -9.59 -10.42
CA SER A 209 -6.68 -10.05 -9.85
C SER A 209 -7.29 -10.94 -10.92
N SER A 210 -7.37 -12.25 -10.66
CA SER A 210 -7.97 -13.18 -11.61
C SER A 210 -9.24 -12.51 -12.12
N PRO A 211 -9.42 -12.29 -13.43
CA PRO A 211 -10.77 -12.06 -13.91
C PRO A 211 -11.57 -13.23 -13.33
N TRP A 212 -12.68 -12.92 -12.68
CA TRP A 212 -13.58 -13.93 -12.14
C TRP A 212 -13.75 -15.01 -13.21
N VAL A 213 -13.07 -16.15 -13.03
CA VAL A 213 -13.27 -17.32 -13.87
C VAL A 213 -14.46 -17.99 -13.20
N PRO A 214 -15.65 -18.03 -13.84
CA PRO A 214 -16.70 -18.88 -13.33
C PRO A 214 -16.08 -20.26 -13.17
N GLN A 215 -16.08 -20.81 -11.95
CA GLN A 215 -15.67 -22.18 -11.76
C GLN A 215 -16.61 -23.04 -12.63
N ALA A 216 -16.11 -23.49 -13.78
CA ALA A 216 -16.75 -24.55 -14.51
C ALA A 216 -16.65 -25.78 -13.59
N LEU A 217 -17.74 -26.04 -12.87
CA LEU A 217 -17.94 -27.30 -12.17
C LEU A 217 -17.62 -28.42 -13.18
N PRO A 218 -16.85 -29.44 -12.78
CA PRO A 218 -16.51 -30.53 -13.69
C PRO A 218 -17.80 -31.09 -14.29
N LEU A 219 -17.86 -31.11 -15.63
CA LEU A 219 -18.95 -31.70 -16.40
C LEU A 219 -18.87 -33.22 -16.22
N GLY A 220 -19.31 -33.68 -15.06
CA GLY A 220 -19.23 -35.04 -14.57
C GLY A 220 -20.59 -35.53 -14.10
N SER A 221 -21.61 -35.39 -14.94
CA SER A 221 -22.82 -36.22 -15.03
C SER A 221 -23.72 -35.63 -16.11
N PRO A 222 -24.46 -36.44 -16.89
CA PRO A 222 -25.52 -35.91 -17.74
C PRO A 222 -26.44 -35.08 -16.85
N ALA A 223 -26.53 -33.79 -17.16
CA ALA A 223 -27.29 -32.83 -16.39
C ALA A 223 -28.69 -33.38 -16.13
N ALA A 224 -29.00 -33.57 -14.85
CA ALA A 224 -30.39 -33.53 -14.41
C ALA A 224 -30.92 -32.19 -14.95
N ARG A 225 -31.97 -32.25 -15.78
CA ARG A 225 -32.58 -31.06 -16.36
C ARG A 225 -32.92 -30.07 -15.23
N PHE A 226 -33.04 -28.79 -15.53
CA PHE A 226 -33.35 -27.75 -14.54
C PHE A 226 -34.61 -28.06 -13.70
N ASP A 227 -35.54 -28.85 -14.23
CA ASP A 227 -36.78 -29.34 -13.62
C ASP A 227 -36.64 -30.67 -12.85
N ALA A 228 -35.44 -31.23 -12.72
CA ALA A 228 -35.21 -32.54 -12.09
C ALA A 228 -34.92 -32.49 -10.58
N ALA A 229 -34.95 -31.30 -9.97
CA ALA A 229 -34.90 -31.16 -8.51
C ALA A 229 -36.28 -31.47 -7.92
N ALA A 230 -36.33 -32.23 -6.82
CA ALA A 230 -37.56 -32.39 -6.06
C ALA A 230 -38.05 -31.02 -5.59
N GLU A 231 -39.33 -30.69 -5.84
CA GLU A 231 -39.93 -29.45 -5.37
C GLU A 231 -39.70 -29.30 -3.85
N PRO A 232 -39.08 -28.21 -3.38
CA PRO A 232 -38.97 -27.98 -1.95
C PRO A 232 -40.37 -27.81 -1.39
N GLY A 233 -40.72 -28.62 -0.39
CA GLY A 233 -41.97 -28.46 0.35
C GLY A 233 -42.04 -27.07 0.96
N LEU A 234 -42.90 -26.22 0.40
CA LEU A 234 -43.21 -24.90 0.93
C LEU A 234 -44.11 -25.08 2.16
N ASP A 235 -43.50 -25.28 3.33
CA ASP A 235 -44.23 -25.20 4.60
C ASP A 235 -44.42 -23.72 4.97
N LEU A 236 -45.48 -23.13 4.44
CA LEU A 236 -45.88 -21.76 4.73
C LEU A 236 -46.55 -21.71 6.10
N ALA A 237 -45.74 -21.59 7.16
CA ALA A 237 -46.27 -21.31 8.49
C ALA A 237 -46.92 -19.92 8.52
N HIS A 238 -48.20 -19.86 8.90
CA HIS A 238 -48.92 -18.59 9.05
C HIS A 238 -48.29 -17.78 10.19
N ARG A 239 -47.79 -16.58 9.86
CA ARG A 239 -47.13 -15.68 10.81
C ARG A 239 -48.05 -15.38 12.00
N SER A 240 -47.53 -15.58 13.21
CA SER A 240 -48.29 -15.41 14.44
C SER A 240 -48.69 -13.94 14.64
N ALA A 241 -49.79 -13.68 15.36
CA ALA A 241 -50.23 -12.31 15.67
C ALA A 241 -49.17 -11.53 16.47
N LEU A 242 -48.33 -12.23 17.25
CA LEU A 242 -47.28 -11.66 18.07
C LEU A 242 -46.13 -11.08 17.21
N ASP A 243 -45.72 -11.80 16.15
CA ASP A 243 -44.66 -11.34 15.22
C ASP A 243 -45.09 -10.15 14.38
N ARG A 244 -46.40 -10.00 14.15
CA ARG A 244 -46.97 -8.86 13.41
C ARG A 244 -46.93 -7.58 14.24
N ALA A 245 -47.10 -7.69 15.56
CA ALA A 245 -47.05 -6.54 16.48
C ALA A 245 -45.62 -6.00 16.67
N LEU A 246 -44.60 -6.86 16.60
CA LEU A 246 -43.19 -6.48 16.82
C LEU A 246 -42.54 -5.79 15.61
N SER A 247 -43.08 -5.96 14.39
CA SER A 247 -42.56 -5.29 13.18
C SER A 247 -43.21 -3.91 12.91
N ALA A 248 -44.13 -3.45 13.75
CA ALA A 248 -44.87 -2.20 13.54
C ALA A 248 -44.22 -0.95 14.17
N VAL A 249 -42.97 -1.05 14.64
CA VAL A 249 -42.22 0.10 15.17
C VAL A 249 -41.19 0.56 14.14
N ASP A 250 -41.67 1.01 12.98
CA ASP A 250 -40.96 1.96 12.14
C ASP A 250 -41.52 3.35 12.48
N THR A 251 -40.87 4.06 13.40
CA THR A 251 -41.12 5.49 13.61
C THR A 251 -40.49 6.28 12.46
N GLU A 252 -41.29 6.58 11.44
CA GLU A 252 -41.02 7.62 10.46
C GLU A 252 -40.88 8.98 11.18
N PRO A 253 -39.81 9.77 10.96
CA PRO A 253 -39.68 11.08 11.60
C PRO A 253 -40.69 12.07 10.99
N PRO A 254 -41.36 12.92 11.80
CA PRO A 254 -42.40 13.81 11.30
C PRO A 254 -41.83 14.89 10.36
N ASN A 255 -42.36 14.90 9.15
CA ASN A 255 -42.11 15.89 8.11
C ASN A 255 -42.63 17.27 8.54
N THR A 256 -41.72 18.17 8.96
CA THR A 256 -42.06 19.55 9.28
C THR A 256 -41.90 20.41 8.03
N ARG A 257 -43.02 20.67 7.33
CA ARG A 257 -43.13 21.77 6.36
C ARG A 257 -43.23 23.10 7.12
N PRO A 258 -42.44 24.14 6.78
CA PRO A 258 -42.70 25.48 7.28
C PRO A 258 -43.93 26.05 6.58
N ALA A 259 -44.89 26.51 7.38
CA ALA A 259 -46.07 27.22 6.92
C ALA A 259 -45.67 28.60 6.37
N ALA A 260 -46.13 28.91 5.17
CA ALA A 260 -46.17 30.27 4.65
C ALA A 260 -47.12 31.10 5.53
N ALA A 261 -46.63 32.22 6.03
CA ALA A 261 -47.44 33.27 6.63
C ALA A 261 -47.48 34.44 5.63
N ASP A 262 -48.55 34.49 4.84
CA ASP A 262 -49.10 35.75 4.35
C ASP A 262 -50.15 36.19 5.39
N ASP A 263 -50.01 37.40 5.96
CA ASP A 263 -50.95 38.48 5.63
C ASP A 263 -50.65 39.83 6.33
N HIS A 264 -50.73 40.87 5.51
CA HIS A 264 -51.20 42.25 5.73
C HIS A 264 -50.66 43.16 6.85
N ALA A 265 -49.92 44.20 6.42
CA ALA A 265 -50.28 45.62 6.62
C ALA A 265 -49.63 46.50 5.53
#